data_AF-A0A1G2HX95-F1
#
_entry.id   AF-A0A1G2HX95-F1
#
_cell.length_a   1.000
_cell.length_b   1.000
_cell.length_c   1.000
_cell.angle_alpha   90.00
_cell.angle_beta   90.00
_cell.angle_gamma   90.00
#
_symmetry.space_group_name_H-M   'P 1'
#
loop_
_entity.id
_entity.type
_entity.pdbx_description
1 polymer ?
#
loop_
_entity_poly.entity_id
_entity_poly.type
_entity_poly.pdbx_seq_one_letter_code
_entity_poly.pdbx_strand_id
1 'polypeptide(L)'
;MELKSDTIKDLQEYVAYKIKERGFDDESLHERLLMLTEELGELVNACRKVSGMYVDENREIQNKVGEEVADVINMVFAVGIKLGLDIEKEFIEK
;
A
#
# COMPACT_ATOMS: atom_id res chain seq x y z
N MET A 1 18.66 -14.96 -1.98
CA MET A 1 18.57 -13.48 -1.99
C MET A 1 18.23 -13.09 -0.57
N GLU A 2 19.03 -12.24 0.07
CA GLU A 2 18.77 -11.79 1.44
C GLU A 2 18.22 -10.36 1.42
N LEU A 3 17.21 -10.09 2.22
CA LEU A 3 16.71 -8.73 2.43
C LEU A 3 17.74 -7.98 3.26
N LYS A 4 18.14 -6.78 2.84
CA LYS A 4 19.05 -5.94 3.61
C LYS A 4 18.34 -5.47 4.89
N SER A 5 19.06 -5.46 6.01
CA SER A 5 18.59 -4.89 7.28
C SER A 5 17.98 -3.49 7.08
N ASP A 6 16.91 -3.22 7.83
CA ASP A 6 16.19 -1.95 7.87
C ASP A 6 15.47 -1.57 6.56
N THR A 7 15.42 -2.43 5.53
CA THR A 7 14.75 -2.09 4.25
C THR A 7 13.26 -1.84 4.41
N ILE A 8 12.56 -2.68 5.18
CA ILE A 8 11.12 -2.53 5.41
C ILE A 8 10.88 -1.40 6.41
N LYS A 9 11.76 -1.29 7.40
CA LYS A 9 11.71 -0.21 8.38
C LYS A 9 11.91 1.17 7.76
N ASP A 10 12.88 1.33 6.85
CA ASP A 10 13.11 2.57 6.10
C ASP A 10 11.86 2.97 5.29
N LEU A 11 11.19 1.98 4.67
CA LEU A 11 9.92 2.20 3.99
C LEU A 11 8.81 2.60 4.96
N GLN A 12 8.75 1.98 6.14
CA GLN A 12 7.79 2.33 7.18
C GLN A 12 7.98 3.77 7.67
N GLU A 13 9.22 4.20 7.89
CA GLU A 13 9.55 5.58 8.27
C GLU A 13 9.18 6.56 7.15
N TYR A 14 9.43 6.21 5.89
CA TYR A 14 9.01 7.00 4.73
C TYR A 14 7.49 7.18 4.68
N VAL A 15 6.72 6.11 4.84
CA VAL A 15 5.25 6.17 4.84
C VAL A 15 4.74 7.00 6.02
N ALA A 16 5.33 6.84 7.22
CA ALA A 16 4.99 7.64 8.38
C ALA A 16 5.23 9.14 8.15
N TYR A 17 6.36 9.51 7.53
CA TYR A 17 6.64 10.88 7.10
C TYR A 17 5.55 11.39 6.15
N LYS A 18 5.16 10.60 5.15
CA LYS A 18 4.13 10.99 4.16
C LYS A 18 2.74 11.16 4.77
N ILE A 19 2.36 10.31 5.72
CA ILE A 19 1.10 10.44 6.46
C ILE A 19 1.05 11.79 7.19
N LYS A 20 2.14 12.16 7.87
CA LYS A 20 2.24 13.41 8.60
C LYS A 20 2.30 14.63 7.66
N GLU A 21 3.06 14.54 6.57
CA GLU A 21 3.16 15.60 5.56
C GLU A 21 1.80 15.93 4.94
N ARG A 22 0.94 14.92 4.77
CA ARG A 22 -0.41 15.08 4.21
C ARG A 22 -1.49 15.40 5.26
N GLY A 23 -1.15 15.46 6.55
CA GLY A 23 -2.08 15.79 7.62
C GLY A 23 -3.09 14.68 7.96
N PHE A 24 -2.69 13.42 7.76
CA PHE A 24 -3.55 12.27 8.04
C PHE A 24 -3.19 11.57 9.37
N ASP A 25 -2.31 12.13 10.18
CA ASP A 25 -1.85 11.51 11.43
C ASP A 25 -2.94 11.34 12.49
N ASP A 26 -4.01 12.15 12.41
CA ASP A 26 -5.18 12.06 13.30
C ASP A 26 -6.21 10.98 12.92
N GLU A 27 -6.10 10.37 11.73
CA GLU A 27 -7.06 9.35 11.28
C GLU A 27 -7.12 8.14 12.22
N SER A 28 -8.32 7.70 12.55
CA SER A 28 -8.60 6.50 13.33
C SER A 28 -8.22 5.23 12.57
N LEU A 29 -8.08 4.12 13.32
CA LEU A 29 -7.85 2.81 12.71
C LEU A 29 -8.98 2.43 11.73
N HIS A 30 -10.23 2.78 12.04
CA HIS A 30 -11.37 2.48 11.17
C HIS A 30 -11.31 3.25 9.85
N GLU A 31 -10.93 4.53 9.87
CA GLU A 31 -10.70 5.32 8.66
C GLU A 31 -9.57 4.74 7.83
N ARG A 32 -8.46 4.31 8.45
CA ARG A 32 -7.36 3.65 7.74
C ARG A 32 -7.77 2.34 7.08
N LEU A 33 -8.59 1.52 7.75
CA LEU A 33 -9.10 0.27 7.18
C LEU A 33 -10.09 0.52 6.05
N LEU A 34 -10.89 1.59 6.13
CA LEU A 34 -11.76 2.02 5.05
C LEU A 34 -10.93 2.39 3.82
N MET A 35 -9.94 3.28 3.96
CA MET A 35 -9.03 3.68 2.87
C MET A 35 -8.32 2.45 2.26
N LEU A 36 -7.79 1.55 3.09
CA LEU A 36 -7.17 0.31 2.59
C LEU A 36 -8.13 -0.53 1.72
N THR A 37 -9.41 -0.57 2.10
CA THR A 37 -10.42 -1.30 1.35
C THR A 37 -10.75 -0.63 0.02
N GLU A 38 -10.74 0.72 -0.02
CA GLU A 38 -10.91 1.50 -1.24
C GLU A 38 -9.76 1.24 -2.22
N GLU A 39 -8.50 1.39 -1.79
CA GLU A 39 -7.32 1.13 -2.62
C GLU A 39 -7.27 -0.32 -3.14
N LEU A 40 -7.67 -1.28 -2.30
CA LEU A 40 -7.78 -2.68 -2.72
C LEU A 40 -8.85 -2.87 -3.81
N GLY A 41 -9.97 -2.15 -3.72
CA GLY A 41 -11.02 -2.13 -4.73
C GLY A 41 -10.53 -1.57 -6.06
N GLU A 42 -9.74 -0.50 -6.03
CA GLU A 42 -9.12 0.11 -7.21
C GLU A 42 -8.13 -0.86 -7.87
N LEU A 43 -7.28 -1.52 -7.07
CA LEU A 43 -6.36 -2.56 -7.55
C LEU A 43 -7.10 -3.70 -8.24
N VAL A 44 -8.19 -4.21 -7.63
CA VAL A 44 -9.04 -5.25 -8.24
C VAL A 44 -9.61 -4.78 -9.58
N ASN A 45 -10.10 -3.54 -9.66
CA ASN A 45 -10.62 -2.98 -10.90
C ASN A 45 -9.54 -2.86 -11.99
N ALA A 46 -8.33 -2.42 -11.63
CA ALA A 46 -7.21 -2.33 -12.55
C ALA A 46 -6.78 -3.72 -13.05
N CYS A 47 -6.71 -4.71 -12.16
CA CYS A 47 -6.37 -6.10 -12.51
C CYS A 47 -7.40 -6.74 -13.44
N ARG A 48 -8.71 -6.44 -13.26
CA ARG A 48 -9.79 -6.92 -14.15
C ARG A 48 -9.63 -6.41 -15.58
N LYS A 49 -9.11 -5.21 -15.77
CA LYS A 49 -8.85 -4.63 -17.10
C LYS A 49 -7.67 -5.33 -17.78
N VAL A 50 -6.64 -5.70 -17.03
CA VAL A 50 -5.48 -6.47 -17.54
C VAL A 50 -5.85 -7.91 -17.89
N SER A 51 -6.71 -8.57 -17.10
CA SER A 51 -6.99 -10.01 -17.25
C SER A 51 -7.94 -10.38 -18.40
N GLY A 52 -8.30 -9.44 -19.26
CA GLY A 52 -9.04 -9.76 -20.49
C GLY A 52 -10.56 -9.58 -20.42
N MET A 53 -11.13 -9.03 -19.34
CA MET A 53 -12.59 -8.87 -19.26
C MET A 53 -13.14 -7.79 -20.19
N TYR A 54 -12.33 -6.80 -20.61
CA TYR A 54 -12.62 -5.84 -21.70
C TYR A 54 -11.26 -5.22 -22.08
N VAL A 55 -10.64 -5.63 -23.19
CA VAL A 55 -9.31 -5.11 -23.58
C VAL A 55 -9.44 -4.13 -24.73
N ASP A 56 -9.13 -2.87 -24.43
CA ASP A 56 -8.47 -2.00 -25.38
C ASP A 56 -6.97 -2.03 -24.99
N GLU A 57 -6.12 -2.47 -25.91
CA GLU A 57 -4.71 -2.79 -25.65
C GLU A 57 -3.87 -1.52 -25.51
N ASN A 58 -3.74 -0.95 -24.30
CA ASN A 58 -2.89 0.23 -24.10
C ASN A 58 -2.01 0.15 -22.83
N ARG A 59 -0.74 0.61 -22.97
CA ARG A 59 0.28 0.77 -21.90
C ARG A 59 -0.24 1.53 -20.66
N GLU A 60 -1.24 2.39 -20.83
CA GLU A 60 -1.88 3.12 -19.73
C GLU A 60 -2.49 2.19 -18.67
N ILE A 61 -2.96 1.00 -19.05
CA ILE A 61 -3.57 0.05 -18.10
C ILE A 61 -2.52 -0.56 -17.17
N GLN A 62 -1.32 -0.88 -17.67
CA GLN A 62 -0.25 -1.46 -16.85
C GLN A 62 0.33 -0.45 -15.86
N ASN A 63 0.50 0.81 -16.28
CA ASN A 63 0.94 1.89 -15.38
C ASN A 63 -0.06 2.06 -14.24
N LYS A 64 -1.36 2.02 -14.54
CA LYS A 64 -2.41 2.12 -13.53
C LYS A 64 -2.33 1.01 -12.48
N VAL A 65 -2.12 -0.26 -12.87
CA VAL A 65 -1.97 -1.36 -11.89
C VAL A 65 -0.79 -1.15 -10.95
N GLY A 66 0.34 -0.63 -11.45
CA GLY A 66 1.51 -0.35 -10.63
C GLY A 66 1.24 0.71 -9.56
N GLU A 67 0.48 1.75 -9.91
CA GLU A 67 0.02 2.78 -8.97
C GLU A 67 -0.86 2.17 -7.88
N GLU A 68 -1.89 1.41 -8.25
CA GLU A 68 -2.79 0.79 -7.25
C GLU A 68 -2.07 -0.19 -6.31
N VAL A 69 -1.06 -0.93 -6.81
CA VAL A 69 -0.24 -1.80 -5.95
C VAL A 69 0.54 -0.98 -4.93
N ALA A 70 1.12 0.15 -5.35
CA ALA A 70 1.83 1.04 -4.45
C ALA A 70 0.90 1.64 -3.40
N ASP A 71 -0.33 2.01 -3.78
CA ASP A 71 -1.32 2.58 -2.87
C ASP A 71 -1.79 1.56 -1.82
N VAL A 72 -2.06 0.31 -2.23
CA VAL A 72 -2.34 -0.78 -1.27
C VAL A 72 -1.18 -1.01 -0.30
N ILE A 73 0.07 -1.02 -0.79
CA ILE A 73 1.25 -1.16 0.07
C ILE A 73 1.32 0.01 1.07
N ASN A 74 1.19 1.25 0.60
CA ASN A 74 1.16 2.43 1.47
C ASN A 74 0.10 2.31 2.57
N MET A 75 -1.09 1.81 2.22
CA MET A 75 -2.21 1.73 3.15
C MET A 75 -2.08 0.58 4.14
N VAL A 76 -1.46 -0.55 3.76
CA VAL A 76 -1.05 -1.60 4.71
C VAL A 76 -0.06 -1.06 5.73
N PHE A 77 0.94 -0.31 5.28
CA PHE A 77 1.91 0.33 6.18
C PHE A 77 1.24 1.37 7.09
N ALA A 78 0.32 2.18 6.57
CA ALA A 78 -0.44 3.14 7.37
C ALA A 78 -1.21 2.47 8.52
N VAL A 79 -1.84 1.32 8.25
CA VAL A 79 -2.50 0.51 9.29
C VAL A 79 -1.49 -0.01 10.32
N GLY A 80 -0.36 -0.55 9.87
CA GLY A 80 0.69 -1.05 10.77
C GLY A 80 1.27 0.05 11.67
N ILE A 81 1.52 1.23 11.11
CA ILE A 81 1.95 2.43 11.85
C ILE A 81 0.90 2.84 12.88
N LYS A 82 -0.40 2.87 12.51
CA LYS A 82 -1.48 3.23 13.44
C LYS A 82 -1.60 2.26 14.62
N LEU A 83 -1.30 0.99 14.39
CA LEU A 83 -1.27 -0.06 15.41
C LEU A 83 0.01 -0.07 16.24
N GLY A 84 1.03 0.71 15.88
CA GLY A 84 2.33 0.75 16.56
C GLY A 84 3.18 -0.51 16.32
N LEU A 85 3.02 -1.16 15.17
CA LEU A 85 3.75 -2.38 14.83
C LEU A 85 5.16 -2.07 14.33
N ASP A 86 6.09 -2.98 14.62
CA ASP A 86 7.38 -3.08 13.93
C ASP A 86 7.19 -4.01 12.72
N ILE A 87 6.93 -3.43 11.54
CA ILE A 87 6.53 -4.20 10.36
C ILE A 87 7.68 -5.09 9.88
N GLU A 88 8.92 -4.61 9.97
CA GLU A 88 10.08 -5.40 9.54
C GLU A 88 10.24 -6.64 10.41
N LYS A 89 10.16 -6.48 11.73
CA LYS A 89 10.22 -7.60 12.67
C LYS A 89 9.12 -8.62 12.37
N GLU A 90 7.87 -8.19 12.27
CA GLU A 90 6.72 -9.07 12.02
C GLU A 90 6.80 -9.76 10.64
N PHE A 91 7.40 -9.11 9.64
CA PHE A 91 7.60 -9.68 8.31
C PHE A 91 8.72 -10.73 8.29
N ILE A 92 9.81 -10.53 9.03
CA ILE A 92 10.96 -11.46 9.10
C ILE A 92 10.64 -12.69 9.96
N GLU A 93 9.85 -12.53 11.03
CA GLU A 93 9.51 -13.62 11.95
C GLU A 93 8.51 -14.64 11.37
N LYS A 94 7.84 -14.30 10.26
CA LYS A 94 6.77 -15.10 9.66
C LYS A 94 7.27 -16.08 8.60
#